data_AF-A0A660URQ6-F1
#
_entry.id   AF-A0A660URQ6-F1
#
_cell.length_a   1.000
_cell.length_b   1.000
_cell.length_c   1.000
_cell.angle_alpha   90.00
_cell.angle_beta   90.00
_cell.angle_gamma   90.00
#
_symmetry.space_group_name_H-M   'P 1'
#
loop_
_entity.id
_entity.type
_entity.pdbx_description
1 polymer ?
#
loop_
_entity_poly.entity_id
_entity_poly.type
_entity_poly.pdbx_seq_one_letter_code
_entity_poly.pdbx_strand_id
1 'polypeptide(L)'
;MTRKTCNEITELLVDYADEELSSVEANIVQEHVSECKQCRNTLDALRRSIGIANVIWEDGLSEISSFEIPVDRKVKKNSWIKYAAIAASVLIAISSLMMWIPNTQPQAKEAAVAMSEIEQRITDAGNAAQLFASAELLTEYSRCQSIVRKQYNYIIERYPETMSAGYAKLKINILERKM
;
A
#
# COMPACT_ATOMS: atom_id res chain seq x y z
N MET A 1 -32.38 -7.04 22.03
CA MET A 1 -31.15 -6.90 21.24
C MET A 1 -29.99 -6.84 22.23
N THR A 2 -29.09 -7.80 22.16
CA THR A 2 -27.89 -7.87 23.00
C THR A 2 -26.98 -6.70 22.67
N ARG A 3 -26.80 -5.76 23.59
CA ARG A 3 -25.83 -4.67 23.44
C ARG A 3 -24.44 -5.30 23.39
N LYS A 4 -23.77 -5.22 22.23
CA LYS A 4 -22.37 -5.61 22.12
C LYS A 4 -21.52 -4.75 23.05
N THR A 5 -20.56 -5.40 23.69
CA THR A 5 -19.59 -4.75 24.58
C THR A 5 -18.59 -3.92 23.78
N CYS A 6 -17.87 -3.02 24.44
CA CYS A 6 -16.85 -2.20 23.76
C CYS A 6 -15.79 -3.05 23.05
N ASN A 7 -15.41 -4.20 23.61
CA ASN A 7 -14.44 -5.10 22.96
C ASN A 7 -14.97 -5.64 21.63
N GLU A 8 -16.19 -6.17 21.63
CA GLU A 8 -16.81 -6.73 20.42
C GLU A 8 -17.06 -5.67 19.35
N ILE A 9 -17.31 -4.41 19.75
CA ILE A 9 -17.44 -3.29 18.82
C ILE A 9 -16.08 -2.88 18.27
N THR A 10 -15.03 -2.89 19.09
CA THR A 10 -13.68 -2.48 18.67
C THR A 10 -13.17 -3.34 17.53
N GLU A 11 -13.46 -4.65 17.54
CA GLU A 11 -13.12 -5.56 16.44
C GLU A 11 -13.81 -5.18 15.12
N LEU A 12 -15.03 -4.63 15.20
CA LEU A 12 -15.82 -4.23 14.03
C LEU A 12 -15.53 -2.80 13.55
N LEU A 13 -14.79 -1.99 14.32
CA LEU A 13 -14.56 -0.58 13.98
C LEU A 13 -13.71 -0.39 12.72
N VAL A 14 -12.82 -1.33 12.42
CA VAL A 14 -11.97 -1.30 11.21
C VAL A 14 -12.84 -1.52 9.98
N ASP A 15 -13.52 -2.68 9.91
CA ASP A 15 -14.45 -3.01 8.83
C ASP A 15 -15.57 -1.96 8.67
N TYR A 16 -16.00 -1.33 9.78
CA TYR A 16 -16.95 -0.22 9.73
C TYR A 16 -16.36 1.08 9.15
N ALA A 17 -15.08 1.37 9.43
CA ALA A 17 -14.39 2.52 8.87
C ALA A 17 -14.13 2.34 7.36
N ASP A 18 -13.93 1.10 6.92
CA ASP A 18 -13.69 0.72 5.52
C ASP A 18 -15.00 0.46 4.74
N GLU A 19 -16.17 0.63 5.37
CA GLU A 19 -17.51 0.41 4.79
C GLU A 19 -17.77 -1.04 4.32
N GLU A 20 -17.08 -2.03 4.91
CA GLU A 20 -17.18 -3.45 4.54
C GLU A 20 -18.24 -4.23 5.34
N LEU A 21 -18.79 -3.64 6.41
CA LEU A 21 -19.81 -4.29 7.23
C LEU A 21 -21.17 -4.43 6.53
N SER A 22 -21.88 -5.50 6.85
CA SER A 22 -23.29 -5.62 6.48
C SER A 22 -24.13 -4.51 7.13
N SER A 23 -25.26 -4.16 6.52
CA SER A 23 -26.15 -3.10 7.05
C SER A 23 -26.63 -3.38 8.48
N VAL A 24 -26.75 -4.65 8.87
CA VAL A 24 -27.13 -5.06 10.23
C VAL A 24 -25.99 -4.76 11.21
N GLU A 25 -24.76 -5.12 10.87
CA GLU A 25 -23.58 -4.90 11.73
C GLU A 25 -23.22 -3.42 11.81
N ALA A 26 -23.28 -2.70 10.69
CA ALA A 26 -23.10 -1.27 10.62
C ALA A 26 -24.07 -0.52 11.56
N ASN A 27 -25.34 -0.92 11.60
CA ASN A 27 -26.33 -0.34 12.52
C ASN A 27 -25.98 -0.61 13.99
N ILE A 28 -25.50 -1.82 14.32
CA ILE A 28 -25.08 -2.16 15.69
C ILE A 28 -23.88 -1.30 16.14
N VAL A 29 -22.90 -1.13 15.26
CA VAL A 29 -21.73 -0.28 15.52
C VAL A 29 -22.14 1.19 15.66
N GLN A 30 -22.99 1.68 14.76
CA GLN A 30 -23.48 3.06 14.77
C GLN A 30 -24.27 3.39 16.05
N GLU A 31 -25.13 2.47 16.51
CA GLU A 31 -25.86 2.61 17.77
C GLU A 31 -24.86 2.71 18.94
N HIS A 32 -23.89 1.80 19.03
CA HIS A 32 -22.91 1.81 20.11
C HIS A 32 -22.03 3.07 20.12
N VAL A 33 -21.51 3.50 18.96
CA VAL A 33 -20.64 4.69 18.84
C VAL A 33 -21.39 5.99 19.21
N SER A 34 -22.71 6.01 19.03
CA SER A 34 -23.54 7.15 19.44
C SER A 34 -23.62 7.31 20.97
N GLU A 35 -23.47 6.22 21.73
CA GLU A 35 -23.51 6.20 23.19
C GLU A 35 -22.10 6.15 23.82
N CYS A 36 -21.11 5.58 23.14
CA CYS A 36 -19.77 5.33 23.68
C CYS A 36 -18.72 6.31 23.15
N LYS A 37 -18.20 7.17 24.05
CA LYS A 37 -17.15 8.15 23.72
C LYS A 37 -15.83 7.50 23.29
N GLN A 38 -15.46 6.37 23.90
CA GLN A 38 -14.20 5.69 23.58
C GLN A 38 -14.22 5.13 22.16
N CYS A 39 -15.25 4.34 21.80
CA CYS A 39 -15.38 3.78 20.46
C CYS A 39 -15.50 4.87 19.39
N ARG A 40 -16.15 6.00 19.71
CA ARG A 40 -16.18 7.18 18.83
C ARG A 40 -14.81 7.75 18.55
N ASN A 41 -14.01 7.97 19.59
CA ASN A 41 -12.65 8.48 19.44
C ASN A 41 -11.78 7.53 18.62
N THR A 42 -11.92 6.21 18.84
CA THR A 42 -11.20 5.19 18.07
C THR A 42 -11.61 5.23 16.60
N LEU A 43 -12.91 5.29 16.30
CA LEU A 43 -13.41 5.39 14.93
C LEU A 43 -12.93 6.67 14.23
N ASP A 44 -12.94 7.80 14.94
CA ASP A 44 -12.44 9.07 14.40
C ASP A 44 -10.94 8.99 14.09
N ALA A 45 -10.16 8.30 14.92
CA ALA A 45 -8.74 8.08 14.66
C ALA A 45 -8.51 7.21 13.42
N LEU A 46 -9.27 6.12 13.25
CA LEU A 46 -9.21 5.25 12.08
C LEU A 46 -9.55 6.00 10.78
N ARG A 47 -10.64 6.78 10.80
CA ARG A 47 -11.03 7.61 9.64
C ARG A 47 -9.98 8.65 9.28
N ARG A 48 -9.31 9.25 10.28
CA ARG A 48 -8.19 10.18 10.02
C ARG A 48 -7.00 9.48 9.39
N SER A 49 -6.64 8.27 9.83
CA SER A 49 -5.54 7.53 9.20
C SER A 49 -5.85 7.18 7.75
N ILE A 50 -7.07 6.74 7.45
CA ILE A 50 -7.52 6.47 6.07
C ILE A 50 -7.46 7.76 5.23
N GLY A 51 -7.95 8.88 5.77
CA GLY A 51 -7.90 10.17 5.09
C GLY A 51 -6.47 10.62 4.76
N ILE A 52 -5.53 10.47 5.69
CA ILE A 52 -4.10 10.79 5.45
C ILE A 52 -3.52 9.87 4.37
N ALA A 53 -3.81 8.57 4.44
CA ALA A 53 -3.32 7.62 3.47
C ALA A 53 -3.86 7.91 2.05
N ASN A 54 -5.15 8.26 1.93
CA ASN A 54 -5.77 8.65 0.66
C ASN A 54 -5.11 9.89 0.05
N VAL A 55 -4.79 10.92 0.84
CA VAL A 55 -4.08 12.10 0.35
C VAL A 55 -2.70 11.72 -0.22
N ILE A 56 -1.96 10.86 0.48
CA ILE A 56 -0.65 10.38 0.02
C ILE A 56 -0.79 9.58 -1.30
N TRP A 57 -1.83 8.76 -1.42
CA TRP A 57 -2.07 7.98 -2.64
C TRP A 57 -2.57 8.84 -3.81
N GLU A 58 -3.44 9.82 -3.59
CA GLU A 58 -3.91 10.73 -4.64
C GLU A 58 -2.76 11.57 -5.22
N ASP A 59 -1.87 12.06 -4.36
CA ASP A 59 -0.66 12.77 -4.80
C ASP A 59 0.24 11.86 -5.65
N GLY A 60 0.45 10.61 -5.22
CA GLY A 60 1.25 9.63 -5.97
C GLY A 60 0.60 9.17 -7.29
N LEU A 61 -0.73 9.03 -7.35
CA LEU A 61 -1.45 8.63 -8.57
C LEU A 61 -1.46 9.72 -9.64
N SER A 62 -1.42 10.99 -9.24
CA SER A 62 -1.29 12.12 -10.18
C SER A 62 0.02 12.05 -10.99
N GLU A 63 1.10 11.52 -10.40
CA GLU A 63 2.38 11.29 -11.08
C GLU A 63 2.38 10.03 -11.98
N ILE A 64 1.53 9.03 -11.69
CA ILE A 64 1.48 7.77 -12.46
C ILE A 64 0.57 7.88 -13.69
N SER A 65 -0.36 8.86 -13.71
CA SER A 65 -1.30 9.09 -14.82
C SER A 65 -0.64 9.39 -16.18
N SER A 66 0.65 9.72 -16.22
CA SER A 66 1.42 9.88 -17.47
C SER A 66 1.89 8.56 -18.11
N PHE A 67 1.65 7.41 -17.49
CA PHE A 67 1.95 6.10 -18.07
C PHE A 67 0.67 5.39 -18.54
N GLU A 68 0.16 5.81 -19.70
CA GLU A 68 -0.89 5.07 -20.40
C GLU A 68 -0.30 3.78 -21.02
N ILE A 69 -0.60 2.63 -20.43
CA ILE A 69 -0.44 1.33 -21.09
C ILE A 69 -1.72 1.05 -21.87
N PRO A 70 -1.67 0.86 -23.21
CA PRO A 70 -2.86 0.61 -24.01
C PRO A 70 -3.34 -0.82 -23.77
N VAL A 71 -4.44 -0.98 -23.05
CA VAL A 71 -5.17 -2.26 -22.95
C VAL A 71 -6.43 -2.17 -23.81
N ASP A 72 -6.34 -2.67 -25.04
CA ASP A 72 -7.49 -2.79 -25.94
C ASP A 72 -8.40 -3.95 -25.47
N ARG A 73 -9.56 -3.62 -24.90
CA ARG A 73 -10.60 -4.59 -24.52
C ARG A 73 -11.89 -4.27 -25.27
N LYS A 74 -12.09 -4.92 -26.42
CA LYS A 74 -13.42 -5.02 -27.05
C LYS A 74 -14.23 -6.13 -26.39
N VAL A 75 -15.20 -5.72 -25.57
CA VAL A 75 -16.26 -6.58 -25.02
C VAL A 75 -17.31 -6.82 -26.10
N LYS A 76 -17.49 -8.07 -26.54
CA LYS A 76 -18.74 -8.52 -27.16
C LYS A 76 -19.28 -9.75 -26.45
N LYS A 77 -20.47 -9.56 -25.88
CA LYS A 77 -21.35 -10.54 -25.24
C LYS A 77 -21.93 -11.46 -26.32
N ASN A 78 -22.14 -12.73 -25.96
CA ASN A 78 -22.91 -13.78 -26.64
C ASN A 78 -22.10 -14.86 -27.41
N SER A 79 -21.80 -15.99 -26.75
CA SER A 79 -21.64 -17.34 -27.37
C SER A 79 -21.31 -18.44 -26.32
N TRP A 80 -22.10 -18.57 -25.25
CA TRP A 80 -21.83 -19.57 -24.18
C TRP A 80 -22.04 -21.03 -24.61
N ILE A 81 -22.71 -21.30 -25.73
CA ILE A 81 -23.03 -22.67 -26.18
C ILE A 81 -21.85 -23.35 -26.89
N LYS A 82 -20.86 -22.59 -27.38
CA LYS A 82 -19.69 -23.16 -28.11
C LYS A 82 -18.55 -23.60 -27.21
N TYR A 83 -18.54 -23.24 -25.92
CA TYR A 83 -17.45 -23.53 -25.00
C TYR A 83 -17.54 -24.89 -24.30
N ALA A 84 -18.72 -25.53 -24.29
CA ALA A 84 -18.91 -26.83 -23.63
C ALA A 84 -18.13 -27.96 -24.31
N ALA A 85 -17.98 -27.94 -25.64
CA ALA A 85 -17.23 -28.96 -26.37
C ALA A 85 -15.70 -28.77 -26.28
N ILE A 86 -15.22 -27.54 -26.10
CA ILE A 86 -13.78 -27.23 -26.04
C ILE A 86 -13.20 -27.64 -24.69
N ALA A 87 -13.96 -27.47 -23.59
CA ALA A 87 -13.50 -27.79 -22.23
C ALA A 87 -13.08 -29.27 -22.05
N ALA A 88 -13.80 -30.22 -22.66
CA ALA A 88 -13.47 -31.65 -22.54
C ALA A 88 -12.16 -32.00 -23.26
N SER A 89 -11.89 -31.38 -24.41
CA SER A 89 -10.64 -31.61 -25.17
C SER A 89 -9.40 -31.04 -24.47
N VAL A 90 -9.55 -29.91 -23.77
CA VAL A 90 -8.47 -29.28 -23.00
C VAL A 90 -8.12 -30.14 -21.78
N LEU A 91 -9.10 -30.74 -21.11
CA LEU A 91 -8.84 -31.61 -19.95
C LEU A 91 -8.06 -32.89 -20.31
N ILE A 92 -8.33 -33.49 -21.48
CA ILE A 92 -7.61 -34.68 -21.98
C ILE A 92 -6.18 -34.32 -22.42
N ALA A 93 -6.00 -33.13 -23.00
CA ALA A 93 -4.67 -32.64 -23.38
C ALA A 93 -3.81 -32.28 -22.15
N ILE A 94 -4.40 -31.68 -21.10
CA ILE A 94 -3.68 -31.34 -19.86
C ILE A 94 -3.26 -32.60 -19.09
N SER A 95 -4.13 -33.61 -19.02
CA SER A 95 -3.84 -34.85 -18.29
C SER A 95 -2.79 -35.73 -18.98
N SER A 96 -2.73 -35.73 -20.32
CA SER A 96 -1.66 -36.41 -21.05
C SER A 96 -0.32 -35.66 -20.97
N LEU A 97 -0.34 -34.32 -20.87
CA LEU A 97 0.87 -33.52 -20.73
C LEU A 97 1.51 -33.58 -19.33
N MET A 98 0.72 -33.69 -18.25
CA MET A 98 1.27 -33.84 -16.89
C MET A 98 2.09 -35.12 -16.68
N MET A 99 1.86 -36.16 -17.49
CA MET A 99 2.56 -37.43 -17.35
C MET A 99 3.98 -37.41 -17.96
N TRP A 100 4.34 -36.36 -18.71
CA TRP A 100 5.61 -36.23 -19.44
C TRP A 100 6.45 -35.00 -19.03
N ILE A 101 6.03 -34.21 -18.03
CA ILE A 101 6.84 -33.08 -17.55
C ILE A 101 7.80 -33.59 -16.46
N PRO A 102 9.12 -33.68 -16.72
CA PRO A 102 10.08 -33.88 -15.65
C PRO A 102 9.98 -32.69 -14.69
N ASN A 103 9.99 -32.99 -13.39
CA ASN A 103 9.87 -32.07 -12.25
C ASN A 103 10.75 -30.80 -12.43
N THR A 104 10.18 -29.79 -13.08
CA THR A 104 10.82 -28.51 -13.28
C THR A 104 10.44 -27.63 -12.10
N GLN A 105 11.31 -27.67 -11.09
CA GLN A 105 11.32 -26.76 -9.95
C GLN A 105 12.31 -25.57 -10.13
N PRO A 106 12.21 -24.71 -11.17
CA PRO A 106 12.93 -23.43 -11.19
C PRO A 106 12.06 -22.22 -10.79
N GLN A 107 10.74 -22.21 -11.02
CA GLN A 107 9.92 -20.98 -10.83
C GLN A 107 9.73 -20.55 -9.37
N ALA A 108 9.72 -21.49 -8.41
CA ALA A 108 9.52 -21.15 -7.00
C ALA A 108 10.69 -20.36 -6.39
N LYS A 109 11.90 -20.52 -6.93
CA LYS A 109 13.09 -19.82 -6.42
C LYS A 109 13.16 -18.37 -6.92
N GLU A 110 12.81 -18.15 -8.18
CA GLU A 110 12.80 -16.80 -8.78
C GLU A 110 11.71 -15.92 -8.15
N ALA A 111 10.52 -16.47 -7.91
CA ALA A 111 9.45 -15.75 -7.22
C ALA A 111 9.81 -15.38 -5.78
N ALA A 112 10.53 -16.27 -5.06
CA ALA A 112 10.98 -16.00 -3.69
C ALA A 112 12.04 -14.89 -3.62
N VAL A 113 12.99 -14.86 -4.58
CA VAL A 113 14.00 -13.80 -4.69
C VAL A 113 13.37 -12.46 -5.08
N ALA A 114 12.38 -12.48 -5.98
CA ALA A 114 11.64 -11.27 -6.35
C ALA A 114 10.86 -10.68 -5.15
N MET A 115 10.21 -11.52 -4.34
CA MET A 115 9.47 -11.05 -3.17
C MET A 115 10.40 -10.46 -2.10
N SER A 116 11.53 -11.11 -1.81
CA SER A 116 12.46 -10.58 -0.80
C SER A 116 13.11 -9.26 -1.24
N GLU A 117 13.38 -9.09 -2.53
CA GLU A 117 13.85 -7.82 -3.08
C GLU A 117 12.80 -6.70 -2.93
N ILE A 118 11.52 -7.01 -3.19
CA ILE A 118 10.42 -6.05 -3.02
C ILE A 118 10.26 -5.64 -1.56
N GLU A 119 10.24 -6.60 -0.62
CA GLU A 119 10.15 -6.32 0.81
C GLU A 119 11.30 -5.45 1.30
N GLN A 120 12.52 -5.72 0.82
CA GLN A 120 13.69 -4.93 1.16
C GLN A 120 13.55 -3.50 0.63
N ARG A 121 13.11 -3.29 -0.61
CA ARG A 121 12.90 -1.95 -1.17
C ARG A 121 11.84 -1.16 -0.40
N ILE A 122 10.76 -1.82 0.01
CA ILE A 122 9.71 -1.19 0.84
C ILE A 122 10.29 -0.75 2.19
N THR A 123 11.07 -1.64 2.83
CA THR A 123 11.72 -1.36 4.11
C THR A 123 12.72 -0.21 4.01
N ASP A 124 13.55 -0.20 2.96
CA ASP A 124 14.54 0.85 2.71
C ASP A 124 13.86 2.19 2.43
N ALA A 125 12.78 2.20 1.64
CA ALA A 125 11.99 3.40 1.39
C ALA A 125 11.35 3.96 2.67
N GLY A 126 10.76 3.10 3.51
CA GLY A 126 10.18 3.49 4.79
C GLY A 126 11.21 4.09 5.75
N ASN A 127 12.35 3.43 5.92
CA ASN A 127 13.45 3.92 6.74
C ASN A 127 13.99 5.27 6.24
N ALA A 128 14.18 5.41 4.93
CA ALA A 128 14.65 6.65 4.33
C ALA A 128 13.64 7.80 4.53
N ALA A 129 12.34 7.53 4.36
CA ALA A 129 11.27 8.50 4.58
C ALA A 129 11.21 8.96 6.04
N GLN A 130 11.32 8.05 7.00
CA GLN A 130 11.33 8.40 8.42
C GLN A 130 12.53 9.28 8.79
N LEU A 131 13.72 8.94 8.31
CA LEU A 131 14.93 9.76 8.54
C LEU A 131 14.79 11.14 7.90
N PHE A 132 14.24 11.22 6.69
CA PHE A 132 14.01 12.48 6.00
C PHE A 132 13.01 13.37 6.75
N ALA A 133 11.86 12.82 7.17
CA ALA A 133 10.86 13.55 7.93
C ALA A 133 11.42 14.08 9.27
N SER A 134 12.22 13.25 9.95
CA SER A 134 12.91 13.65 11.18
C SER A 134 13.88 14.82 10.95
N ALA A 135 14.60 14.81 9.83
CA ALA A 135 15.49 15.89 9.44
C ALA A 135 14.72 17.17 9.10
N GLU A 136 13.58 17.08 8.41
CA GLU A 136 12.73 18.23 8.07
C GLU A 136 12.24 18.98 9.32
N LEU A 137 11.84 18.27 10.37
CA LEU A 137 11.45 18.90 11.65
C LEU A 137 12.56 19.75 12.27
N LEU A 138 13.82 19.43 11.99
CA LEU A 138 14.97 20.16 12.50
C LEU A 138 15.38 21.35 11.61
N THR A 139 14.82 21.48 10.40
CA THR A 139 15.17 22.55 9.45
C THR A 139 14.76 23.94 9.94
N GLU A 140 13.73 24.03 10.78
CA GLU A 140 13.25 25.29 11.38
C GLU A 140 14.27 25.89 12.35
N TYR A 141 15.18 25.08 12.88
CA TYR A 141 16.16 25.48 13.87
C TYR A 141 17.51 25.76 13.20
N SER A 142 17.89 27.03 13.10
CA SER A 142 19.17 27.46 12.48
C SER A 142 20.40 26.78 13.09
N ARG A 143 20.38 26.50 14.40
CA ARG A 143 21.44 25.77 15.12
C ARG A 143 21.64 24.33 14.65
N CYS A 144 20.62 23.73 14.02
CA CYS A 144 20.62 22.33 13.60
C CYS A 144 21.00 22.12 12.13
N GLN A 145 21.27 23.17 11.35
CA GLN A 145 21.53 23.03 9.91
C GLN A 145 22.67 22.06 9.56
N SER A 146 23.73 22.02 10.35
CA SER A 146 24.84 21.09 10.12
C SER A 146 24.46 19.63 10.37
N ILE A 147 23.56 19.37 11.32
CA ILE A 147 23.02 18.04 11.62
C ILE A 147 22.07 17.61 10.50
N VAL A 148 21.17 18.51 10.10
CA VAL A 148 20.23 18.29 8.98
C VAL A 148 20.99 17.94 7.69
N ARG A 149 22.03 18.71 7.36
CA ARG A 149 22.88 18.43 6.19
C ARG A 149 23.53 17.05 6.24
N LYS A 150 24.09 16.67 7.40
CA LYS A 150 24.65 15.32 7.60
C LYS A 150 23.59 14.24 7.42
N GLN A 151 22.39 14.46 7.93
CA GLN A 151 21.30 13.50 7.82
C GLN A 151 20.84 13.32 6.37
N TYR A 152 20.74 14.40 5.60
CA TYR A 152 20.45 14.32 4.17
C TYR A 152 21.53 13.57 3.39
N ASN A 153 22.81 13.87 3.63
CA ASN A 153 23.91 13.12 3.00
C ASN A 153 23.85 11.64 3.32
N TYR A 154 23.60 11.30 4.58
CA TYR A 154 23.43 9.90 4.99
C TYR A 154 22.29 9.21 4.23
N ILE A 155 21.14 9.87 4.05
CA ILE A 155 20.01 9.31 3.29
C ILE A 155 20.40 9.09 1.83
N ILE A 156 21.10 10.04 1.22
CA ILE A 156 21.55 9.97 -0.18
C ILE A 156 22.53 8.80 -0.39
N GLU A 157 23.47 8.62 0.54
CA GLU A 157 24.49 7.57 0.46
C GLU A 157 23.91 6.19 0.78
N ARG A 158 23.04 6.10 1.80
CA ARG A 158 22.54 4.82 2.31
C ARG A 158 21.34 4.28 1.54
N TYR A 159 20.50 5.17 1.00
CA TYR A 159 19.22 4.83 0.36
C TYR A 159 19.08 5.50 -1.02
N PRO A 160 20.05 5.34 -1.94
CA PRO A 160 20.16 6.15 -3.16
C PRO A 160 18.97 6.02 -4.12
N GLU A 161 18.32 4.85 -4.12
CA GLU A 161 17.19 4.52 -5.02
C GLU A 161 15.82 4.95 -4.46
N THR A 162 15.79 5.65 -3.33
CA THR A 162 14.52 6.08 -2.69
C THR A 162 14.14 7.51 -3.07
N MET A 163 12.84 7.80 -3.08
CA MET A 163 12.33 9.18 -3.28
C MET A 163 12.91 10.16 -2.25
N SER A 164 13.07 9.72 -1.01
CA SER A 164 13.68 10.49 0.08
C SER A 164 15.11 10.93 -0.22
N ALA A 165 15.90 10.10 -0.89
CA ALA A 165 17.23 10.50 -1.35
C ALA A 165 17.16 11.57 -2.46
N GLY A 166 16.18 11.48 -3.36
CA GLY A 166 15.87 12.54 -4.33
C GLY A 166 15.55 13.87 -3.65
N TYR A 167 14.64 13.86 -2.67
CA TYR A 167 14.28 15.06 -1.91
C TYR A 167 15.45 15.61 -1.07
N ALA A 168 16.24 14.73 -0.45
CA ALA A 168 17.45 15.12 0.28
C ALA A 168 18.45 15.87 -0.62
N LYS A 169 18.69 15.39 -1.85
CA LYS A 169 19.55 16.09 -2.84
C LYS A 169 19.03 17.50 -3.13
N LEU A 170 17.72 17.65 -3.36
CA LEU A 170 17.11 18.95 -3.62
C LEU A 170 17.27 19.90 -2.42
N LYS A 171 17.05 19.41 -1.20
CA LYS A 171 17.16 20.21 0.02
C LYS A 171 18.59 20.67 0.29
N ILE A 172 19.60 19.82 0.06
CA ILE A 172 21.02 20.23 0.17
C ILE A 172 21.33 21.38 -0.78
N ASN A 173 20.93 21.26 -2.05
CA ASN A 173 21.14 22.32 -3.04
C ASN A 173 20.49 23.65 -2.61
N ILE A 174 19.33 23.61 -1.96
CA ILE A 174 18.66 24.81 -1.43
C ILE A 174 19.43 25.38 -0.23
N LEU A 175 19.90 24.54 0.68
CA LEU A 175 20.68 24.96 1.85
C LEU A 175 22.01 25.61 1.45
N GLU A 176 22.66 25.12 0.39
CA GLU A 176 23.90 25.69 -0.13
C GLU A 176 23.71 27.06 -0.79
N ARG A 177 22.53 27.33 -1.37
CA ARG A 177 22.20 28.65 -1.95
C ARG A 177 21.81 29.71 -0.93
N LYS A 178 21.52 29.32 0.32
CA LYS A 178 21.11 30.24 1.41
C LYS A 178 22.29 30.69 2.29
N MET A 179 23.46 30.09 2.11
CA MET A 179 24.71 30.50 2.76
C MET A 179 25.45 31.50 1.88
#